data_AF-A0AAE1RMM1-F1
#
_entry.id   AF-A0AAE1RMM1-F1
#
_cell.length_a   1.000
_cell.length_b   1.000
_cell.length_c   1.000
_cell.angle_alpha   90.00
_cell.angle_beta   90.00
_cell.angle_gamma   90.00
#
_symmetry.space_group_name_H-M   'P 1'
#
loop_
_entity.id
_entity.type
_entity.pdbx_description
1 polymer ?
#
loop_
_entity_poly.entity_id
_entity_poly.type
_entity_poly.pdbx_seq_one_letter_code
_entity_poly.pdbx_strand_id
1 'polypeptide(L)'
;MPDMLNWFGWCTWDAFYTTVTSEGVKQGLESLEKGGIPPKFVLIDDGWQSVSMDPNGIESIVDNHANFANRLTHIKENHKFQKDGKGHRVNDPAMGLRHVVTNIKDQHNLKYVYVWHALAGYWGGVRPGVPEMEHYDSKLSFPVSSPGAESQEPDDALDSLTKNGLGLVNPGKVYNFYNELHSHLTSAGIDGVKVDVQNILETLGAGHGGRVKLARKYHHALEASIARNFPDNGIISCMSHSNDSLFSAKRSAVIRASDDFWP
;
A
#
# COMPACT_ATOMS: atom_id res chain seq x y z
N MET A 1 10.08 5.92 -17.69
CA MET A 1 10.01 4.58 -17.06
C MET A 1 11.00 4.58 -15.90
N PRO A 2 10.66 4.03 -14.72
CA PRO A 2 11.61 3.93 -13.61
C PRO A 2 12.76 2.97 -13.93
N ASP A 3 13.98 3.26 -13.49
CA ASP A 3 15.18 2.44 -13.72
C ASP A 3 15.09 1.06 -13.04
N MET A 4 14.30 0.95 -11.98
CA MET A 4 14.04 -0.32 -11.28
C MET A 4 13.62 -1.46 -12.22
N LEU A 5 12.97 -1.17 -13.36
CA LEU A 5 12.58 -2.16 -14.36
C LEU A 5 13.75 -2.83 -15.10
N ASN A 6 14.95 -2.25 -15.04
CA ASN A 6 16.16 -2.83 -15.63
C ASN A 6 16.76 -3.96 -14.78
N TRP A 7 16.15 -4.27 -13.64
CA TRP A 7 16.74 -5.11 -12.62
C TRP A 7 15.84 -6.27 -12.22
N PHE A 8 16.46 -7.42 -11.95
CA PHE A 8 15.78 -8.49 -11.21
C PHE A 8 15.50 -8.01 -9.79
N GLY A 9 14.27 -8.20 -9.34
CA GLY A 9 13.83 -7.86 -7.99
C GLY A 9 12.94 -8.93 -7.37
N TRP A 10 12.74 -8.81 -6.07
CA TRP A 10 11.97 -9.76 -5.28
C TRP A 10 10.84 -9.05 -4.52
N CYS A 11 9.63 -9.61 -4.62
CA CYS A 11 8.47 -9.18 -3.85
C CYS A 11 8.24 -10.15 -2.70
N THR A 12 7.98 -9.64 -1.49
CA THR A 12 7.87 -10.47 -0.28
C THR A 12 6.53 -11.19 -0.13
N TRP A 13 5.54 -10.92 -1.01
CA TRP A 13 4.15 -11.39 -0.86
C TRP A 13 4.05 -12.92 -0.76
N ASP A 14 4.43 -13.67 -1.79
CA ASP A 14 4.30 -15.14 -1.80
C ASP A 14 5.16 -15.86 -0.74
N ALA A 15 6.17 -15.17 -0.20
CA ALA A 15 7.05 -15.72 0.82
C ALA A 15 6.48 -15.57 2.24
N PHE A 16 5.74 -14.49 2.53
CA PHE A 16 5.35 -14.15 3.90
C PHE A 16 3.90 -13.70 4.05
N TYR A 17 3.25 -13.28 2.97
CA TYR A 17 2.00 -12.55 3.00
C TYR A 17 2.11 -11.40 4.02
N THR A 18 1.10 -11.23 4.87
CA THR A 18 1.08 -10.20 5.92
C THR A 18 2.04 -10.44 7.09
N THR A 19 2.69 -11.61 7.15
CA THR A 19 3.61 -11.97 8.24
C THR A 19 5.04 -11.47 8.03
N VAL A 20 5.31 -10.72 6.95
CA VAL A 20 6.63 -10.18 6.63
C VAL A 20 7.24 -9.41 7.81
N THR A 21 8.55 -9.61 8.03
CA THR A 21 9.35 -8.94 9.06
C THR A 21 10.66 -8.44 8.46
N SER A 22 11.32 -7.47 9.10
CA SER A 22 12.65 -7.02 8.67
C SER A 22 13.68 -8.16 8.60
N GLU A 23 13.61 -9.10 9.54
CA GLU A 23 14.49 -10.27 9.58
C GLU A 23 14.16 -11.27 8.45
N GLY A 24 12.87 -11.51 8.17
CA GLY A 24 12.46 -12.35 7.05
C GLY A 24 12.91 -11.80 5.70
N VAL A 25 12.84 -10.47 5.50
CA VAL A 25 13.36 -9.82 4.30
C VAL A 25 14.86 -10.06 4.17
N LYS A 26 15.63 -9.86 5.24
CA LYS A 26 17.08 -10.10 5.25
C LYS A 26 17.41 -11.55 4.88
N GLN A 27 16.77 -12.52 5.53
CA GLN A 27 16.99 -13.95 5.27
C GLN A 27 16.63 -14.34 3.83
N GLY A 28 15.57 -13.76 3.26
CA GLY A 28 15.20 -14.00 1.87
C GLY A 28 16.23 -13.46 0.88
N LEU A 29 16.78 -12.26 1.14
CA LEU A 29 17.87 -11.69 0.34
C LEU A 29 19.12 -12.58 0.41
N GLU A 30 19.55 -12.99 1.62
CA GLU A 30 20.68 -13.90 1.81
C GLU A 30 20.49 -15.24 1.07
N SER A 31 19.26 -15.76 1.07
CA SER A 31 18.92 -17.02 0.38
C SER A 31 19.03 -16.90 -1.14
N LEU A 32 18.52 -15.81 -1.72
CA LEU A 32 18.63 -15.51 -3.16
C LEU A 32 20.09 -15.30 -3.58
N GLU A 33 20.86 -14.57 -2.77
CA GLU A 33 22.29 -14.37 -2.98
C GLU A 33 23.07 -15.69 -2.96
N LYS A 34 22.82 -16.54 -1.96
CA LYS A 34 23.42 -17.88 -1.86
C LYS A 34 23.02 -18.78 -3.05
N GLY A 35 21.82 -18.58 -3.59
CA GLY A 35 21.33 -19.25 -4.80
C GLY A 35 21.94 -18.72 -6.11
N GLY A 36 22.77 -17.67 -6.06
CA GLY A 36 23.40 -17.07 -7.24
C GLY A 36 22.51 -16.10 -8.02
N ILE A 37 21.37 -15.69 -7.46
CA ILE A 37 20.40 -14.77 -8.08
C ILE A 37 20.18 -13.52 -7.21
N PRO A 38 21.22 -12.72 -6.94
CA PRO A 38 21.11 -11.56 -6.05
C PRO A 38 20.17 -10.50 -6.65
N PRO A 39 19.04 -10.17 -6.00
CA PRO A 39 18.16 -9.11 -6.47
C PRO A 39 18.84 -7.75 -6.35
N LYS A 40 18.50 -6.81 -7.24
CA LYS A 40 18.91 -5.39 -7.10
C LYS A 40 17.77 -4.51 -6.61
N PHE A 41 16.61 -5.10 -6.40
CA PHE A 41 15.42 -4.44 -5.91
C PHE A 41 14.64 -5.37 -4.98
N VAL A 42 14.10 -4.85 -3.89
CA VAL A 42 13.12 -5.56 -3.07
C VAL A 42 11.85 -4.72 -2.89
N LEU A 43 10.69 -5.34 -3.07
CA LEU A 43 9.39 -4.80 -2.72
C LEU A 43 8.93 -5.45 -1.42
N ILE A 44 8.89 -4.67 -0.34
CA ILE A 44 8.28 -5.07 0.92
C ILE A 44 6.77 -4.94 0.76
N ASP A 45 6.11 -6.06 0.54
CA ASP A 45 4.68 -6.15 0.35
C ASP A 45 3.89 -5.98 1.66
N ASP A 46 2.57 -6.14 1.62
CA ASP A 46 1.67 -5.92 2.76
C ASP A 46 2.14 -6.62 4.06
N GLY A 47 1.88 -5.99 5.19
CA GLY A 47 2.23 -6.44 6.53
C GLY A 47 3.16 -5.49 7.28
N TRP A 48 3.71 -4.45 6.64
CA TRP A 48 4.65 -3.51 7.28
C TRP A 48 3.98 -2.26 7.91
N GLN A 49 2.76 -1.93 7.49
CA GLN A 49 2.03 -0.73 7.94
C GLN A 49 1.47 -0.87 9.36
N SER A 50 1.32 0.25 10.08
CA SER A 50 0.61 0.31 11.36
C SER A 50 -0.90 0.31 11.12
N VAL A 51 -1.54 -0.81 11.44
CA VAL A 51 -2.97 -1.04 11.15
C VAL A 51 -3.69 -1.66 12.34
N SER A 52 -5.01 -1.45 12.39
CA SER A 52 -5.88 -2.11 13.36
C SER A 52 -7.32 -2.16 12.85
N MET A 53 -8.08 -3.16 13.27
CA MET A 53 -9.52 -3.20 13.10
C MET A 53 -10.21 -2.26 14.10
N ASP A 54 -11.36 -1.71 13.72
CA ASP A 54 -12.19 -0.96 14.67
C ASP A 54 -12.80 -1.88 15.74
N PRO A 55 -13.13 -1.37 16.94
CA PRO A 55 -13.66 -2.19 18.03
C PRO A 55 -14.93 -2.95 17.68
N ASN A 56 -15.76 -2.38 16.80
CA ASN A 56 -17.01 -2.98 16.32
C ASN A 56 -16.87 -3.56 14.90
N GLY A 57 -15.63 -3.67 14.40
CA GLY A 57 -15.36 -4.27 13.09
C GLY A 57 -15.61 -5.77 13.11
N ILE A 58 -16.05 -6.29 11.97
CA ILE A 58 -16.21 -7.71 11.72
C ILE A 58 -14.96 -8.18 11.00
N GLU A 59 -14.25 -9.11 11.63
CA GLU A 59 -13.06 -9.71 11.05
C GLU A 59 -13.37 -10.38 9.72
N SER A 60 -12.51 -10.14 8.74
CA SER A 60 -12.57 -10.78 7.42
C SER A 60 -11.16 -11.17 7.04
N ILE A 61 -10.76 -12.34 7.53
CA ILE A 61 -9.50 -13.00 7.18
C ILE A 61 -9.83 -14.06 6.15
N VAL A 62 -9.23 -13.94 4.97
CA VAL A 62 -9.21 -14.99 3.96
C VAL A 62 -7.85 -15.67 4.02
N ASP A 63 -7.78 -16.97 3.70
CA ASP A 63 -6.56 -17.76 3.80
C ASP A 63 -5.38 -17.06 3.11
N ASN A 64 -4.28 -16.87 3.84
CA ASN A 64 -3.08 -16.16 3.40
C ASN A 64 -3.27 -14.69 2.98
N HIS A 65 -4.39 -14.04 3.32
CA HIS A 65 -4.62 -12.63 3.05
C HIS A 65 -4.59 -11.77 4.31
N ALA A 66 -4.63 -10.45 4.12
CA ALA A 66 -4.83 -9.50 5.21
C ALA A 66 -6.25 -9.60 5.80
N ASN A 67 -6.41 -9.15 7.04
CA ASN A 67 -7.74 -8.82 7.53
C ASN A 67 -8.21 -7.54 6.81
N PHE A 68 -9.14 -7.69 5.87
CA PHE A 68 -9.61 -6.57 5.02
C PHE A 68 -10.32 -5.46 5.81
N ALA A 69 -10.76 -5.75 7.04
CA ALA A 69 -11.37 -4.76 7.94
C ALA A 69 -10.35 -3.84 8.64
N ASN A 70 -9.05 -4.14 8.55
CA ASN A 70 -8.02 -3.32 9.16
C ASN A 70 -7.90 -1.96 8.48
N ARG A 71 -7.65 -0.91 9.26
CA ARG A 71 -7.42 0.46 8.78
C ARG A 71 -6.05 0.97 9.16
N LEU A 72 -5.49 1.84 8.34
CA LEU A 72 -4.26 2.56 8.65
C LEU A 72 -4.47 3.45 9.88
N THR A 73 -3.63 3.26 10.89
CA THR A 73 -3.67 4.06 12.13
C THR A 73 -2.50 5.01 12.28
N HIS A 74 -1.43 4.80 11.52
CA HIS A 74 -0.27 5.67 11.54
C HIS A 74 0.45 5.61 10.18
N ILE A 75 0.96 6.76 9.71
CA ILE A 75 1.84 6.85 8.53
C ILE A 75 3.16 6.08 8.68
N LYS A 76 3.57 5.80 9.92
CA LYS A 76 4.82 5.12 10.24
C LYS A 76 4.58 3.62 10.28
N GLU A 77 5.62 2.90 9.91
CA GLU A 77 5.72 1.45 9.97
C GLU A 77 5.36 0.89 11.34
N ASN A 78 4.87 -0.36 11.35
CA ASN A 78 4.62 -1.10 12.58
C ASN A 78 5.94 -1.60 13.20
N HIS A 79 5.80 -2.24 14.37
CA HIS A 79 6.95 -2.73 15.14
C HIS A 79 7.85 -3.70 14.37
N LYS A 80 7.34 -4.46 13.39
CA LYS A 80 8.12 -5.47 12.64
C LYS A 80 9.20 -4.87 11.73
N PHE A 81 9.11 -3.56 11.47
CA PHE A 81 10.05 -2.80 10.66
C PHE A 81 10.77 -1.72 11.49
N GLN A 82 10.96 -2.03 12.77
CA GLN A 82 11.86 -1.30 13.65
C GLN A 82 13.06 -2.17 14.01
N LYS A 83 14.16 -1.52 14.40
CA LYS A 83 15.31 -2.22 14.97
C LYS A 83 14.85 -3.05 16.17
N ASP A 84 15.23 -4.32 16.19
CA ASP A 84 14.82 -5.31 17.21
C ASP A 84 13.29 -5.50 17.32
N GLY A 85 12.57 -5.30 16.21
CA GLY A 85 11.12 -5.19 16.08
C GLY A 85 10.28 -6.29 16.74
N LYS A 86 10.10 -6.21 18.06
CA LYS A 86 9.32 -7.14 18.88
C LYS A 86 8.28 -6.37 19.68
N GLY A 87 7.07 -6.92 19.77
CA GLY A 87 6.00 -6.39 20.62
C GLY A 87 5.33 -5.16 20.01
N HIS A 88 5.55 -3.98 20.61
CA HIS A 88 4.84 -2.75 20.25
C HIS A 88 5.75 -1.74 19.57
N ARG A 89 5.14 -0.87 18.74
CA ARG A 89 5.85 0.16 18.01
C ARG A 89 6.42 1.20 18.99
N VAL A 90 7.70 1.52 18.86
CA VAL A 90 8.39 2.55 19.65
C VAL A 90 8.44 3.87 18.87
N ASN A 91 8.24 4.99 19.58
CA ASN A 91 8.31 6.34 19.00
C ASN A 91 9.74 6.87 18.92
N ASP A 92 10.66 6.10 18.32
CA ASP A 92 12.04 6.52 18.07
C ASP A 92 12.38 6.44 16.57
N PRO A 93 12.56 7.57 15.88
CA PRO A 93 12.97 7.60 14.47
C PRO A 93 14.29 6.88 14.18
N ALA A 94 15.23 6.82 15.15
CA ALA A 94 16.51 6.12 14.97
C ALA A 94 16.34 4.60 14.87
N MET A 95 15.22 4.08 15.38
CA MET A 95 14.85 2.67 15.35
C MET A 95 13.90 2.35 14.20
N GLY A 96 13.38 3.33 13.46
CA GLY A 96 12.31 3.15 12.48
C GLY A 96 12.74 2.51 11.16
N LEU A 97 11.84 2.60 10.16
CA LEU A 97 12.02 2.02 8.82
C LEU A 97 13.37 2.36 8.19
N ARG A 98 13.87 3.59 8.42
CA ARG A 98 15.19 4.03 7.93
C ARG A 98 16.32 3.12 8.37
N HIS A 99 16.30 2.63 9.60
CA HIS A 99 17.33 1.72 10.10
C HIS A 99 17.35 0.42 9.29
N VAL A 100 16.16 -0.16 9.07
CA VAL A 100 15.99 -1.40 8.30
C VAL A 100 16.43 -1.21 6.85
N VAL A 101 15.98 -0.14 6.20
CA VAL A 101 16.30 0.15 4.78
C VAL A 101 17.79 0.39 4.57
N THR A 102 18.44 1.18 5.43
CA THR A 102 19.89 1.40 5.36
C THR A 102 20.64 0.07 5.51
N ASN A 103 20.25 -0.75 6.49
CA ASN A 103 20.91 -2.02 6.76
C ASN A 103 20.85 -2.97 5.56
N ILE A 104 19.65 -3.18 4.98
CA ILE A 104 19.52 -4.09 3.82
C ILE A 104 20.21 -3.54 2.55
N LYS A 105 20.24 -2.23 2.35
CA LYS A 105 20.95 -1.62 1.22
C LYS A 105 22.47 -1.81 1.35
N ASP A 106 23.02 -1.57 2.54
CA ASP A 106 24.44 -1.70 2.82
C ASP A 106 24.92 -3.16 2.73
N GLN A 107 24.11 -4.12 3.18
CA GLN A 107 24.48 -5.53 3.22
C GLN A 107 24.31 -6.28 1.89
N HIS A 108 23.27 -5.94 1.12
CA HIS A 108 22.85 -6.74 -0.06
C HIS A 108 23.06 -6.03 -1.41
N ASN A 109 23.73 -4.87 -1.42
CA ASN A 109 23.98 -4.10 -2.64
C ASN A 109 22.68 -3.88 -3.47
N LEU A 110 21.59 -3.58 -2.76
CA LEU A 110 20.30 -3.24 -3.34
C LEU A 110 20.36 -1.83 -3.91
N LYS A 111 19.84 -1.66 -5.12
CA LYS A 111 19.66 -0.34 -5.74
C LYS A 111 18.37 0.32 -5.27
N TYR A 112 17.32 -0.48 -5.09
CA TYR A 112 15.98 0.00 -4.83
C TYR A 112 15.32 -0.79 -3.69
N VAL A 113 14.56 -0.09 -2.85
CA VAL A 113 13.64 -0.67 -1.87
C VAL A 113 12.30 0.02 -2.03
N TYR A 114 11.25 -0.73 -2.37
CA TYR A 114 9.89 -0.21 -2.48
C TYR A 114 9.03 -0.81 -1.37
N VAL A 115 7.90 -0.18 -1.10
CA VAL A 115 6.90 -0.70 -0.16
C VAL A 115 5.50 -0.71 -0.78
N TRP A 116 4.66 -1.62 -0.30
CA TRP A 116 3.24 -1.68 -0.66
C TRP A 116 2.39 -0.71 0.16
N HIS A 117 1.35 -0.13 -0.44
CA HIS A 117 0.19 0.38 0.30
C HIS A 117 -1.07 0.35 -0.57
N ALA A 118 -2.26 0.27 0.03
CA ALA A 118 -3.50 0.45 -0.72
C ALA A 118 -3.72 1.93 -1.09
N LEU A 119 -4.48 2.19 -2.16
CA LEU A 119 -4.84 3.55 -2.58
C LEU A 119 -5.54 4.33 -1.47
N ALA A 120 -6.42 3.66 -0.72
CA ALA A 120 -7.13 4.22 0.42
C ALA A 120 -6.30 4.26 1.73
N GLY A 121 -5.02 3.90 1.68
CA GLY A 121 -4.09 3.88 2.81
C GLY A 121 -3.79 2.46 3.32
N TYR A 122 -4.84 1.68 3.58
CA TYR A 122 -4.79 0.23 3.81
C TYR A 122 -6.08 -0.39 3.25
N TRP A 123 -6.28 -1.72 3.37
CA TRP A 123 -7.48 -2.41 2.87
C TRP A 123 -8.79 -1.73 3.30
N GLY A 124 -8.99 -1.53 4.60
CA GLY A 124 -10.14 -0.82 5.18
C GLY A 124 -10.06 0.71 5.14
N GLY A 125 -9.03 1.28 4.51
CA GLY A 125 -8.79 2.71 4.39
C GLY A 125 -8.04 3.34 5.56
N VAL A 126 -8.16 4.65 5.73
CA VAL A 126 -7.59 5.41 6.86
C VAL A 126 -8.58 5.43 8.02
N ARG A 127 -8.09 5.17 9.24
CA ARG A 127 -8.95 5.05 10.43
C ARG A 127 -9.51 6.42 10.84
N PRO A 128 -10.86 6.57 10.91
CA PRO A 128 -11.48 7.78 11.47
C PRO A 128 -11.30 7.85 12.98
N GLY A 129 -11.21 9.06 13.53
CA GLY A 129 -11.33 9.30 14.98
C GLY A 129 -10.12 8.89 15.82
N VAL A 130 -8.98 8.54 15.20
CA VAL A 130 -7.70 8.40 15.91
C VAL A 130 -6.86 9.67 15.75
N PRO A 131 -6.19 10.16 16.82
CA PRO A 131 -5.49 11.44 16.81
C PRO A 131 -4.49 11.59 15.66
N GLU A 132 -3.74 10.53 15.36
CA GLU A 132 -2.68 10.55 14.35
C GLU A 132 -3.22 10.72 12.92
N MET A 133 -4.48 10.35 12.67
CA MET A 133 -5.11 10.36 11.35
C MET A 133 -6.19 11.43 11.19
N GLU A 134 -6.56 12.13 12.27
CA GLU A 134 -7.71 13.04 12.31
C GLU A 134 -7.62 14.16 11.27
N HIS A 135 -6.42 14.67 11.00
CA HIS A 135 -6.22 15.76 10.05
C HIS A 135 -6.57 15.38 8.62
N TYR A 136 -6.65 14.08 8.28
CA TYR A 136 -7.10 13.60 6.96
C TYR A 136 -8.63 13.63 6.79
N ASP A 137 -9.40 13.79 7.87
CA ASP A 137 -10.87 13.83 7.85
C ASP A 137 -11.47 12.66 7.06
N SER A 138 -10.95 11.45 7.31
CA SER A 138 -11.46 10.23 6.70
C SER A 138 -12.84 9.90 7.24
N LYS A 139 -13.76 9.50 6.37
CA LYS A 139 -15.12 9.09 6.74
C LYS A 139 -15.42 7.71 6.20
N LEU A 140 -16.19 6.93 6.97
CA LEU A 140 -16.68 5.65 6.50
C LEU A 140 -17.59 5.88 5.30
N SER A 141 -17.23 5.23 4.21
CA SER A 141 -17.99 5.17 2.97
C SER A 141 -18.23 3.69 2.65
N PHE A 142 -19.43 3.32 2.26
CA PHE A 142 -19.80 1.92 2.05
C PHE A 142 -19.82 1.64 0.54
N PRO A 143 -18.90 0.80 0.04
CA PRO A 143 -18.89 0.36 -1.36
C PRO A 143 -20.23 -0.20 -1.79
N VAL A 144 -20.66 0.20 -2.99
CA VAL A 144 -21.80 -0.39 -3.69
C VAL A 144 -21.31 -0.99 -5.00
N SER A 145 -21.44 -2.30 -5.13
CA SER A 145 -21.09 -3.01 -6.36
C SER A 145 -22.17 -2.83 -7.43
N SER A 146 -21.81 -3.05 -8.68
CA SER A 146 -22.78 -3.07 -9.78
C SER A 146 -23.32 -4.49 -9.97
N PRO A 147 -24.58 -4.67 -10.41
CA PRO A 147 -25.11 -6.02 -10.68
C PRO A 147 -24.27 -6.82 -11.68
N GLY A 148 -23.60 -6.13 -12.61
CA GLY A 148 -22.67 -6.76 -13.55
C GLY A 148 -21.44 -7.34 -12.84
N ALA A 149 -20.82 -6.58 -11.94
CA ALA A 149 -19.67 -7.04 -11.17
C ALA A 149 -20.04 -8.18 -10.21
N GLU A 150 -21.16 -8.06 -9.50
CA GLU A 150 -21.69 -9.11 -8.59
C GLU A 150 -21.96 -10.43 -9.32
N SER A 151 -22.25 -10.39 -10.63
CA SER A 151 -22.52 -11.59 -11.42
C SER A 151 -21.27 -12.36 -11.88
N GLN A 152 -20.07 -11.79 -11.71
CA GLN A 152 -18.84 -12.40 -12.20
C GLN A 152 -18.19 -13.30 -11.15
N GLU A 153 -17.66 -12.70 -10.08
CA GLU A 153 -16.93 -13.41 -9.04
C GLU A 153 -17.19 -12.75 -7.68
N PRO A 154 -17.46 -13.54 -6.63
CA PRO A 154 -17.48 -13.02 -5.25
C PRO A 154 -16.14 -12.42 -4.87
N ASP A 155 -16.14 -11.23 -4.26
CA ASP A 155 -14.94 -10.55 -3.78
C ASP A 155 -15.04 -10.39 -2.26
N ASP A 156 -14.29 -11.21 -1.52
CA ASP A 156 -14.27 -11.19 -0.06
C ASP A 156 -13.78 -9.85 0.51
N ALA A 157 -12.88 -9.16 -0.20
CA ALA A 157 -12.41 -7.84 0.20
C ALA A 157 -13.54 -6.83 0.06
N LEU A 158 -14.24 -6.83 -1.08
CA LEU A 158 -15.40 -5.94 -1.28
C LEU A 158 -16.52 -6.23 -0.28
N ASP A 159 -16.84 -7.49 -0.03
CA ASP A 159 -17.83 -7.92 0.97
C ASP A 159 -17.50 -7.42 2.37
N SER A 160 -16.22 -7.53 2.76
CA SER A 160 -15.73 -6.98 4.01
C SER A 160 -15.92 -5.47 4.08
N LEU A 161 -15.56 -4.75 3.02
CA LEU A 161 -15.66 -3.30 2.96
C LEU A 161 -17.11 -2.80 2.91
N THR A 162 -18.04 -3.55 2.32
CA THR A 162 -19.48 -3.24 2.36
C THR A 162 -20.06 -3.43 3.76
N LYS A 163 -19.55 -4.38 4.56
CA LYS A 163 -19.97 -4.60 5.95
C LYS A 163 -19.32 -3.60 6.92
N ASN A 164 -18.00 -3.43 6.80
CA ASN A 164 -17.19 -2.65 7.74
C ASN A 164 -17.08 -1.16 7.37
N GLY A 165 -17.34 -0.81 6.11
CA GLY A 165 -17.05 0.50 5.52
C GLY A 165 -15.58 0.65 5.12
N LEU A 166 -15.31 1.56 4.20
CA LEU A 166 -13.98 1.98 3.75
C LEU A 166 -13.70 3.37 4.32
N GLY A 167 -12.60 3.53 5.05
CA GLY A 167 -12.14 4.80 5.62
C GLY A 167 -11.62 5.73 4.52
N LEU A 168 -12.53 6.38 3.81
CA LEU A 168 -12.21 7.22 2.67
C LEU A 168 -11.69 8.57 3.15
N VAL A 169 -10.41 8.87 2.91
CA VAL A 169 -9.81 10.19 3.14
C VAL A 169 -10.64 11.28 2.46
N ASN A 170 -10.79 12.45 3.08
CA ASN A 170 -11.50 13.55 2.44
C ASN A 170 -10.84 13.86 1.07
N PRO A 171 -11.58 13.87 -0.07
CA PRO A 171 -10.99 14.13 -1.38
C PRO A 171 -10.30 15.50 -1.50
N GLY A 172 -10.65 16.47 -0.64
CA GLY A 172 -9.96 17.76 -0.54
C GLY A 172 -8.59 17.68 0.15
N LYS A 173 -8.33 16.61 0.91
CA LYS A 173 -7.11 16.40 1.72
C LYS A 173 -6.25 15.23 1.24
N VAL A 174 -6.72 14.44 0.28
CA VAL A 174 -6.03 13.22 -0.20
C VAL A 174 -4.61 13.47 -0.73
N TYR A 175 -4.33 14.63 -1.32
CA TYR A 175 -2.95 14.99 -1.69
C TYR A 175 -2.05 15.12 -0.47
N ASN A 176 -2.53 15.75 0.61
CA ASN A 176 -1.76 15.90 1.84
C ASN A 176 -1.46 14.53 2.46
N PHE A 177 -2.44 13.62 2.42
CA PHE A 177 -2.25 12.22 2.85
C PHE A 177 -1.13 11.53 2.09
N TYR A 178 -1.21 11.46 0.76
CA TYR A 178 -0.15 10.82 -0.03
C TYR A 178 1.18 11.53 0.12
N ASN A 179 1.16 12.86 0.22
CA ASN A 179 2.38 13.63 0.30
C ASN A 179 3.09 13.42 1.64
N GLU A 180 2.36 13.36 2.75
CA GLU A 180 2.91 13.04 4.07
C GLU A 180 3.44 11.61 4.11
N LEU A 181 2.66 10.63 3.61
CA LEU A 181 3.10 9.24 3.50
C LEU A 181 4.38 9.10 2.69
N HIS A 182 4.40 9.62 1.46
CA HIS A 182 5.56 9.47 0.58
C HIS A 182 6.77 10.30 1.04
N SER A 183 6.56 11.46 1.69
CA SER A 183 7.65 12.21 2.32
C SER A 183 8.29 11.41 3.46
N HIS A 184 7.49 10.73 4.30
CA HIS A 184 8.02 9.84 5.35
C HIS A 184 8.81 8.68 4.73
N LEU A 185 8.24 7.99 3.75
CA LEU A 185 8.88 6.86 3.08
C LEU A 185 10.23 7.24 2.45
N THR A 186 10.27 8.33 1.71
CA THR A 186 11.52 8.82 1.10
C THR A 186 12.54 9.25 2.13
N SER A 187 12.12 9.88 3.24
CA SER A 187 13.02 10.19 4.35
C SER A 187 13.61 8.95 5.03
N ALA A 188 12.92 7.81 4.92
CA ALA A 188 13.38 6.50 5.37
C ALA A 188 14.22 5.74 4.32
N GLY A 189 14.45 6.33 3.14
CA GLY A 189 15.26 5.74 2.07
C GLY A 189 14.51 4.79 1.14
N ILE A 190 13.18 4.79 1.17
CA ILE A 190 12.34 4.08 0.19
C ILE A 190 12.40 4.81 -1.16
N ASP A 191 12.54 4.04 -2.25
CA ASP A 191 12.75 4.55 -3.60
C ASP A 191 11.48 4.55 -4.46
N GLY A 192 10.43 3.88 -4.00
CA GLY A 192 9.14 3.82 -4.69
C GLY A 192 8.08 3.03 -3.95
N VAL A 193 6.89 2.94 -4.54
CA VAL A 193 5.72 2.27 -3.94
C VAL A 193 5.00 1.35 -4.91
N LYS A 194 4.44 0.24 -4.42
CA LYS A 194 3.37 -0.50 -5.11
C LYS A 194 2.04 -0.05 -4.52
N VAL A 195 1.14 0.49 -5.35
CA VAL A 195 -0.14 1.03 -4.89
C VAL A 195 -1.28 0.12 -5.35
N ASP A 196 -1.89 -0.58 -4.41
CA ASP A 196 -2.94 -1.58 -4.65
C ASP A 196 -4.35 -1.04 -4.40
N VAL A 197 -5.35 -1.89 -4.64
CA VAL A 197 -6.77 -1.65 -4.37
C VAL A 197 -7.29 -0.36 -5.04
N GLN A 198 -6.77 -0.01 -6.22
CA GLN A 198 -7.12 1.27 -6.86
C GLN A 198 -8.55 1.28 -7.41
N ASN A 199 -9.01 0.13 -7.91
CA ASN A 199 -10.36 -0.04 -8.48
C ASN A 199 -11.50 0.19 -7.48
N ILE A 200 -11.25 0.19 -6.16
CA ILE A 200 -12.28 0.42 -5.14
C ILE A 200 -13.03 1.75 -5.31
N LEU A 201 -12.42 2.74 -5.97
CA LEU A 201 -13.09 4.03 -6.19
C LEU A 201 -14.31 3.93 -7.11
N GLU A 202 -14.44 2.88 -7.93
CA GLU A 202 -15.61 2.67 -8.78
C GLU A 202 -16.90 2.47 -7.97
N THR A 203 -16.78 1.91 -6.77
CA THR A 203 -17.91 1.58 -5.87
C THR A 203 -18.23 2.68 -4.86
N LEU A 204 -17.45 3.77 -4.86
CA LEU A 204 -17.49 4.83 -3.84
C LEU A 204 -17.93 6.21 -4.38
N GLY A 205 -18.47 6.27 -5.59
CA GLY A 205 -18.78 7.54 -6.26
C GLY A 205 -19.93 8.37 -5.65
N ALA A 206 -20.80 7.74 -4.85
CA ALA A 206 -21.95 8.40 -4.22
C ALA A 206 -21.49 9.52 -3.28
N GLY A 207 -22.15 10.70 -3.35
CA GLY A 207 -21.77 11.87 -2.54
C GLY A 207 -20.51 12.62 -3.00
N HIS A 208 -19.74 12.08 -3.97
CA HIS A 208 -18.48 12.67 -4.44
C HIS A 208 -18.53 13.20 -5.88
N GLY A 209 -19.73 13.32 -6.45
CA GLY A 209 -19.95 13.76 -7.83
C GLY A 209 -19.70 12.67 -8.88
N GLY A 210 -19.77 11.40 -8.47
CA GLY A 210 -19.64 10.23 -9.32
C GLY A 210 -18.23 9.63 -9.33
N ARG A 211 -18.15 8.34 -9.70
CA ARG A 211 -16.90 7.55 -9.69
C ARG A 211 -15.76 8.19 -10.49
N VAL A 212 -16.06 8.71 -11.69
CA VAL A 212 -15.07 9.37 -12.56
C VAL A 212 -14.43 10.58 -11.87
N LYS A 213 -15.21 11.40 -11.17
CA LYS A 213 -14.71 12.61 -10.49
C LYS A 213 -13.84 12.23 -9.29
N LEU A 214 -14.27 11.22 -8.53
CA LEU A 214 -13.53 10.70 -7.38
C LEU A 214 -12.21 10.04 -7.80
N ALA A 215 -12.26 9.11 -8.75
CA ALA A 215 -11.08 8.43 -9.31
C ALA A 215 -10.06 9.44 -9.82
N ARG A 216 -10.47 10.38 -10.68
CA ARG A 216 -9.58 11.42 -11.19
C ARG A 216 -8.93 12.24 -10.07
N LYS A 217 -9.67 12.58 -9.02
CA LYS A 217 -9.14 13.35 -7.88
C LYS A 217 -8.05 12.57 -7.14
N TYR A 218 -8.29 11.29 -6.86
CA TYR A 218 -7.35 10.41 -6.17
C TYR A 218 -6.11 10.12 -7.01
N HIS A 219 -6.25 9.68 -8.26
CA HIS A 219 -5.10 9.38 -9.13
C HIS A 219 -4.24 10.61 -9.39
N HIS A 220 -4.84 11.78 -9.64
CA HIS A 220 -4.06 13.02 -9.79
C HIS A 220 -3.30 13.38 -8.51
N ALA A 221 -3.91 13.20 -7.34
CA ALA A 221 -3.23 13.46 -6.07
C ALA A 221 -2.10 12.48 -5.81
N LEU A 222 -2.31 11.19 -6.13
CA LEU A 222 -1.30 10.16 -6.05
C LEU A 222 -0.11 10.50 -6.94
N GLU A 223 -0.34 10.71 -8.25
CA GLU A 223 0.72 11.05 -9.20
C GLU A 223 1.45 12.36 -8.87
N ALA A 224 0.73 13.36 -8.33
CA ALA A 224 1.35 14.59 -7.86
C ALA A 224 2.28 14.34 -6.66
N SER A 225 1.89 13.44 -5.75
CA SER A 225 2.76 13.02 -4.64
C SER A 225 3.95 12.19 -5.14
N ILE A 226 3.75 11.26 -6.08
CA ILE A 226 4.84 10.49 -6.69
C ILE A 226 5.85 11.43 -7.34
N ALA A 227 5.41 12.36 -8.19
CA ALA A 227 6.29 13.30 -8.86
C ALA A 227 7.06 14.22 -7.90
N ARG A 228 6.52 14.49 -6.70
CA ARG A 228 7.19 15.30 -5.67
C ARG A 228 8.24 14.51 -4.89
N ASN A 229 7.98 13.24 -4.61
CA ASN A 229 8.74 12.46 -3.63
C ASN A 229 9.67 11.42 -4.27
N PHE A 230 9.26 10.82 -5.40
CA PHE A 230 10.03 9.76 -6.09
C PHE A 230 10.47 10.27 -7.48
N PRO A 231 11.70 10.82 -7.61
CA PRO A 231 12.15 11.50 -8.83
C PRO A 231 12.22 10.58 -10.06
N ASP A 232 12.36 9.27 -9.85
CA ASP A 232 12.40 8.26 -10.92
C ASP A 232 11.01 7.71 -11.30
N ASN A 233 9.92 8.38 -10.88
CA ASN A 233 8.55 7.88 -11.06
C ASN A 233 8.36 6.48 -10.46
N GLY A 234 8.89 6.29 -9.24
CA GLY A 234 8.89 5.02 -8.50
C GLY A 234 7.49 4.62 -8.02
N ILE A 235 6.64 4.19 -8.94
CA ILE A 235 5.31 3.65 -8.66
C ILE A 235 5.01 2.43 -9.53
N ILE A 236 4.47 1.39 -8.91
CA ILE A 236 3.81 0.26 -9.57
C ILE A 236 2.32 0.34 -9.26
N SER A 237 1.50 0.62 -10.27
CA SER A 237 0.05 0.66 -10.14
C SER A 237 -0.53 -0.76 -10.17
N CYS A 238 -1.29 -1.11 -9.13
CA CYS A 238 -1.67 -2.47 -8.82
C CYS A 238 -3.19 -2.47 -8.50
N MET A 239 -3.93 -3.52 -8.91
CA MET A 239 -5.41 -3.54 -8.93
C MET A 239 -6.03 -2.27 -9.55
N SER A 240 -5.50 -1.82 -10.69
CA SER A 240 -5.83 -0.53 -11.32
C SER A 240 -6.31 -0.67 -12.77
N HIS A 241 -6.89 -1.83 -13.09
CA HIS A 241 -7.30 -2.18 -14.45
C HIS A 241 -8.65 -1.59 -14.88
N SER A 242 -9.28 -0.75 -14.05
CA SER A 242 -10.54 -0.11 -14.42
C SER A 242 -10.35 0.98 -15.47
N ASN A 243 -11.41 1.23 -16.25
CA ASN A 243 -11.43 2.32 -17.22
C ASN A 243 -11.17 3.67 -16.56
N ASP A 244 -11.72 3.90 -15.36
CA ASP A 244 -11.51 5.15 -14.64
C ASP A 244 -10.04 5.37 -14.26
N SER A 245 -9.35 4.30 -13.85
CA SER A 245 -7.91 4.35 -13.57
C SER A 245 -7.11 4.64 -14.84
N LEU A 246 -7.38 3.88 -15.91
CA LEU A 246 -6.67 4.01 -17.19
C LEU A 246 -6.83 5.42 -17.81
N PHE A 247 -8.05 5.97 -17.82
CA PHE A 247 -8.31 7.30 -18.37
C PHE A 247 -7.95 8.46 -17.42
N SER A 248 -7.65 8.18 -16.16
CA SER A 248 -7.23 9.20 -15.18
C SER A 248 -5.72 9.28 -15.01
N ALA A 249 -4.99 8.21 -15.34
CA ALA A 249 -3.52 8.18 -15.28
C ALA A 249 -2.92 9.17 -16.29
N LYS A 250 -1.88 9.90 -15.87
CA LYS A 250 -1.13 10.83 -16.73
C LYS A 250 0.36 10.52 -16.77
N ARG A 251 0.90 9.92 -15.71
CA ARG A 251 2.34 9.77 -15.50
C ARG A 251 2.76 8.40 -14.97
N SER A 252 1.90 7.69 -14.25
CA SER A 252 2.23 6.34 -13.77
C SER A 252 2.60 5.44 -14.96
N ALA A 253 3.78 4.84 -14.89
CA ALA A 253 4.41 4.20 -16.04
C ALA A 253 4.44 2.67 -15.95
N VAL A 254 4.11 2.11 -14.78
CA VAL A 254 4.12 0.67 -14.53
C VAL A 254 2.77 0.28 -13.94
N ILE A 255 2.15 -0.72 -14.55
CA ILE A 255 0.88 -1.28 -14.10
C ILE A 255 1.02 -2.81 -14.06
N ARG A 256 0.43 -3.45 -13.05
CA ARG A 256 0.15 -4.89 -13.10
C ARG A 256 -0.71 -5.18 -14.34
N ALA A 257 -0.61 -6.37 -14.91
CA ALA A 257 -1.34 -6.72 -16.14
C ALA A 257 -2.44 -7.77 -15.94
N SER A 258 -2.55 -8.34 -14.74
CA SER A 258 -3.45 -9.44 -14.39
C SER A 258 -3.95 -9.28 -12.95
N ASP A 259 -4.80 -10.17 -12.48
CA ASP A 259 -4.96 -10.34 -11.03
C ASP A 259 -3.72 -11.02 -10.39
N ASP A 260 -3.74 -11.25 -9.09
CA ASP A 260 -2.69 -11.99 -8.38
C ASP A 260 -2.44 -13.34 -9.04
N PHE A 261 -1.17 -13.63 -9.33
CA PHE A 261 -0.75 -14.84 -10.02
C PHE A 261 -0.29 -15.86 -8.99
N TRP A 262 -1.03 -16.97 -8.86
CA TRP A 262 -0.74 -18.07 -7.95
C TRP A 262 -0.32 -19.32 -8.74
N PRO A 263 0.61 -20.15 -8.23
CA PRO A 263 0.94 -21.46 -8.80
C PRO A 263 -0.17 -22.51 -8.63
#